data_AF-A0A383D1K4-F1
#
_entry.id   AF-A0A383D1K4-F1
#
_cell.length_a   1.000
_cell.length_b   1.000
_cell.length_c   1.000
_cell.angle_alpha   90.00
_cell.angle_beta   90.00
_cell.angle_gamma   90.00
#
_symmetry.space_group_name_H-M   'P 1'
#
loop_
_entity.id
_entity.type
_entity.pdbx_description
1 polymer ?
#
loop_
_entity_poly.entity_id
_entity_poly.type
_entity_poly.pdbx_seq_one_letter_code
_entity_poly.pdbx_strand_id
1 'polypeptide(L)'
;MEDSSKIGEEMYGLIKDLFPICRSITGNGTRETLKIISELISIDVHEVPSGTRVFDWIIPNEWNIKDAYIKTSKGEKLVDFKESNLHILYYSTPIHKKISLK
;
A
#
# COMPACT_ATOMS: atom_id res chain seq x y z
N MET A 1 -3.24 20.96 -29.23
CA MET A 1 -3.93 21.29 -27.97
C MET A 1 -4.88 20.18 -27.51
N GLU A 2 -5.52 19.41 -28.41
CA GLU A 2 -6.35 18.24 -28.03
C GLU A 2 -5.59 17.10 -27.34
N ASP A 3 -4.29 16.96 -27.63
CA ASP A 3 -3.45 15.85 -27.16
C ASP A 3 -3.24 15.83 -25.63
N SER A 4 -3.02 16.99 -25.00
CA SER A 4 -2.74 17.06 -23.56
C SER A 4 -3.95 16.72 -22.69
N SER A 5 -5.18 16.98 -23.17
CA SER A 5 -6.40 16.63 -22.42
C SER A 5 -6.57 15.12 -22.34
N LYS A 6 -6.37 14.43 -23.47
CA LYS A 6 -6.46 12.97 -23.55
C LYS A 6 -5.39 12.31 -22.68
N ILE A 7 -4.15 12.79 -22.75
CA ILE A 7 -3.06 12.30 -21.87
C ILE A 7 -3.44 12.49 -20.40
N GLY A 8 -4.03 13.63 -20.03
CA GLY A 8 -4.50 13.88 -18.68
C GLY A 8 -5.57 12.87 -18.20
N GLU A 9 -6.50 12.51 -19.07
CA GLU A 9 -7.53 11.49 -18.79
C GLU A 9 -6.90 10.10 -18.60
N GLU A 10 -5.95 9.71 -19.46
CA GLU A 10 -5.22 8.45 -19.37
C GLU A 10 -4.39 8.37 -18.07
N MET A 11 -3.67 9.44 -17.73
CA MET A 11 -2.93 9.56 -16.47
C MET A 11 -3.85 9.43 -15.26
N TYR A 12 -5.00 10.10 -15.28
CA TYR A 12 -5.97 10.02 -14.19
C TYR A 12 -6.59 8.62 -14.06
N GLY A 13 -6.84 7.94 -15.19
CA GLY A 13 -7.26 6.54 -15.23
C GLY A 13 -6.24 5.63 -14.51
N LEU A 14 -4.96 5.75 -14.86
CA LEU A 14 -3.90 5.01 -14.19
C LEU A 14 -3.85 5.27 -12.68
N ILE A 15 -3.99 6.53 -12.25
CA ILE A 15 -4.01 6.88 -10.83
C ILE A 15 -5.21 6.24 -10.11
N LYS A 16 -6.38 6.17 -10.75
CA LYS A 16 -7.56 5.47 -10.18
C LYS A 16 -7.29 3.98 -9.95
N ASP A 17 -6.62 3.33 -10.90
CA ASP A 17 -6.28 1.90 -10.77
C ASP A 17 -5.21 1.68 -9.69
N LEU A 18 -4.24 2.60 -9.57
CA LEU A 18 -3.18 2.52 -8.57
C LEU A 18 -3.63 2.94 -7.17
N PHE A 19 -4.65 3.78 -7.01
CA PHE A 19 -5.02 4.38 -5.73
C PHE A 19 -5.41 3.36 -4.63
N PRO A 20 -6.21 2.31 -4.91
CA PRO A 20 -6.62 1.35 -3.87
C PRO A 20 -5.48 0.50 -3.31
N ILE A 21 -4.40 0.30 -4.09
CA ILE A 21 -3.28 -0.56 -3.71
C ILE A 21 -2.61 -0.02 -2.45
N CYS A 22 -2.57 -0.83 -1.39
CA CYS A 22 -1.92 -0.48 -0.13
C CYS A 22 -0.39 -0.58 -0.25
N ARG A 23 0.22 0.51 -0.74
CA ARG A 23 1.69 0.66 -0.82
C ARG A 23 2.29 1.08 0.52
N SER A 24 3.53 0.66 0.73
CA SER A 24 4.44 1.19 1.74
C SER A 24 5.86 1.20 1.16
N ILE A 25 6.90 1.40 1.99
CA ILE A 25 8.30 1.38 1.52
C ILE A 25 8.78 -0.02 1.08
N THR A 26 8.03 -1.07 1.42
CA THR A 26 8.24 -2.46 1.01
C THR A 26 6.88 -3.16 0.84
N GLY A 27 6.86 -4.36 0.27
CA GLY A 27 5.71 -5.26 0.31
C GLY A 27 5.00 -5.41 -1.03
N ASN A 28 3.99 -6.26 -1.03
CA ASN A 28 3.29 -6.69 -2.25
C ASN A 28 2.57 -5.56 -2.97
N GLY A 29 2.04 -4.55 -2.25
CA GLY A 29 1.42 -3.39 -2.90
C GLY A 29 2.40 -2.60 -3.77
N THR A 30 3.68 -2.53 -3.38
CA THR A 30 4.72 -1.89 -4.19
C THR A 30 5.05 -2.75 -5.42
N ARG A 31 5.16 -4.08 -5.27
CA ARG A 31 5.35 -5.00 -6.42
C ARG A 31 4.21 -4.93 -7.43
N GLU A 32 2.97 -4.92 -6.95
CA GLU A 32 1.77 -4.80 -7.78
C GLU A 32 1.77 -3.48 -8.56
N THR A 33 2.14 -2.39 -7.89
CA THR A 33 2.26 -1.08 -8.54
C THR A 33 3.33 -1.08 -9.63
N LEU A 34 4.52 -1.62 -9.35
CA LEU A 34 5.60 -1.71 -10.33
C LEU A 34 5.22 -2.61 -11.51
N LYS A 35 4.47 -3.69 -11.28
CA LYS A 35 3.94 -4.54 -12.34
C LYS A 35 3.04 -3.74 -13.29
N ILE A 36 2.07 -3.00 -12.76
CA ILE A 36 1.18 -2.16 -13.58
C ILE A 36 1.99 -1.12 -14.39
N ILE A 37 2.98 -0.49 -13.77
CA ILE A 37 3.86 0.49 -14.46
C ILE A 37 4.67 -0.20 -15.57
N SER A 38 5.16 -1.42 -15.34
CA SER A 38 5.97 -2.17 -16.32
C SER A 38 5.19 -2.55 -17.60
N GLU A 39 3.86 -2.59 -17.53
CA GLU A 39 2.99 -2.81 -18.68
C GLU A 39 2.88 -1.57 -19.58
N LEU A 40 3.20 -0.38 -19.03
CA LEU A 40 3.16 0.90 -19.74
C LEU A 40 4.52 1.34 -20.27
N ILE A 41 5.58 1.09 -19.48
CA ILE A 41 6.96 1.47 -19.82
C ILE A 41 7.93 0.38 -19.38
N SER A 42 9.02 0.21 -20.12
CA SER A 42 10.07 -0.73 -19.75
C SER A 42 10.82 -0.23 -18.51
N ILE A 43 10.80 -1.03 -17.44
CA ILE A 43 11.54 -0.78 -16.19
C ILE A 43 12.20 -2.08 -15.71
N ASP A 44 13.35 -1.94 -15.05
CA ASP A 44 13.99 -3.03 -14.33
C ASP A 44 13.57 -2.99 -12.86
N VAL A 45 13.05 -4.10 -12.35
CA VAL A 45 12.63 -4.24 -10.95
C VAL A 45 13.72 -4.99 -10.17
N HIS A 46 14.22 -4.36 -9.10
CA HIS A 46 15.21 -4.94 -8.22
C HIS A 46 14.66 -5.17 -6.82
N GLU A 47 15.04 -6.30 -6.21
CA GLU A 47 14.77 -6.58 -4.81
C GLU A 47 16.08 -6.66 -4.02
N VAL A 48 16.10 -6.00 -2.87
CA VAL A 48 17.25 -6.02 -1.95
C VAL A 48 16.81 -6.67 -0.64
N PRO A 49 17.49 -7.72 -0.14
CA PRO A 49 17.08 -8.42 1.08
C PRO A 49 17.04 -7.51 2.31
N SER A 50 16.04 -7.73 3.18
CA SER A 50 16.00 -7.13 4.52
C SER A 50 17.29 -7.41 5.31
N GLY A 51 17.73 -6.43 6.11
CA GLY A 51 18.98 -6.51 6.85
C GLY A 51 20.22 -6.13 6.04
N THR A 52 20.12 -5.94 4.72
CA THR A 52 21.23 -5.42 3.90
C THR A 52 21.61 -4.02 4.40
N ARG A 53 22.91 -3.79 4.64
CA ARG A 53 23.44 -2.47 4.98
C ARG A 53 23.69 -1.67 3.70
N VAL A 54 23.13 -0.46 3.63
CA VAL A 54 23.33 0.49 2.53
C VAL A 54 23.78 1.82 3.12
N PHE A 55 25.10 2.06 3.10
CA PHE A 55 25.76 3.14 3.84
C PHE A 55 25.44 3.06 5.35
N ASP A 56 24.76 4.06 5.90
CA ASP A 56 24.34 4.13 7.30
C ASP A 56 22.92 3.59 7.53
N TRP A 57 22.24 3.13 6.48
CA TRP A 57 20.90 2.57 6.55
C TRP A 57 20.92 1.05 6.53
N ILE A 58 19.88 0.44 7.08
CA ILE A 58 19.62 -0.99 7.01
C ILE A 58 18.26 -1.16 6.32
N ILE A 59 18.20 -2.01 5.29
CA ILE A 59 16.94 -2.33 4.60
C ILE A 59 15.97 -2.97 5.61
N PRO A 60 14.75 -2.42 5.79
CA PRO A 60 13.84 -2.90 6.82
C PRO A 60 13.26 -4.28 6.48
N ASN A 61 12.66 -4.92 7.49
CA ASN A 61 11.84 -6.09 7.27
C ASN A 61 10.67 -5.76 6.33
N GLU A 62 10.39 -6.64 5.38
CA GLU A 62 9.24 -6.48 4.50
C GLU A 62 7.91 -6.49 5.29
N TRP A 63 7.04 -5.53 5.00
CA TRP A 63 5.72 -5.41 5.60
C TRP A 63 4.60 -5.71 4.59
N ASN A 64 3.65 -6.54 5.00
CA ASN A 64 2.43 -6.86 4.25
C ASN A 64 1.23 -6.90 5.20
N ILE A 65 0.06 -6.53 4.69
CA ILE A 65 -1.21 -6.53 5.43
C ILE A 65 -2.26 -7.35 4.69
N LYS A 66 -3.05 -8.13 5.45
CA LYS A 66 -4.17 -8.92 4.91
C LYS A 66 -5.52 -8.26 5.16
N ASP A 67 -5.74 -7.77 6.37
CA ASP A 67 -6.95 -7.09 6.81
C ASP A 67 -6.67 -6.34 8.11
N ALA A 68 -7.48 -5.32 8.42
CA ALA A 68 -7.49 -4.68 9.72
C ALA A 68 -8.82 -3.97 9.96
N TYR A 69 -9.28 -3.97 11.21
CA TYR A 69 -10.51 -3.27 11.59
C TYR A 69 -10.58 -3.06 13.10
N ILE A 70 -11.37 -2.08 13.51
CA ILE A 70 -11.86 -1.93 14.89
C ILE A 70 -13.35 -2.28 14.85
N LYS A 71 -13.79 -3.20 15.70
CA LYS A 71 -15.21 -3.61 15.75
C LYS A 71 -15.80 -3.57 17.16
N THR A 72 -17.10 -3.31 17.24
CA THR A 72 -17.86 -3.32 18.49
C THR A 72 -18.10 -4.75 19.00
N SER A 73 -18.59 -4.87 20.23
CA SER A 73 -19.05 -6.15 20.79
C SER A 73 -20.24 -6.77 20.03
N LYS A 74 -20.98 -5.95 19.28
CA LYS A 74 -22.08 -6.38 18.41
C LYS A 74 -21.60 -6.86 17.03
N GLY A 75 -20.30 -6.76 16.74
CA GLY A 75 -19.70 -7.22 15.48
C GLY A 75 -19.61 -6.17 14.38
N GLU A 76 -20.14 -4.97 14.59
CA GLU A 76 -20.06 -3.85 13.66
C GLU A 76 -18.62 -3.33 13.56
N LYS A 77 -18.08 -3.21 12.34
CA LYS A 77 -16.77 -2.58 12.10
C LYS A 77 -16.95 -1.06 12.11
N LEU A 78 -16.32 -0.37 13.06
CA LEU A 78 -16.29 1.09 13.16
C LEU A 78 -15.20 1.71 12.27
N VAL A 79 -14.12 0.96 12.05
CA VAL A 79 -13.02 1.32 11.16
C VAL A 79 -12.68 0.06 10.38
N ASP A 80 -12.65 0.12 9.05
CA ASP A 80 -12.36 -1.03 8.19
C ASP A 80 -11.27 -0.67 7.16
N PHE A 81 -10.16 -1.38 7.19
CA PHE A 81 -9.07 -1.25 6.22
C PHE A 81 -9.54 -1.40 4.77
N LYS A 82 -10.59 -2.21 4.55
CA LYS A 82 -11.17 -2.41 3.23
C LYS A 82 -11.92 -1.18 2.69
N GLU A 83 -12.34 -0.25 3.54
CA GLU A 83 -12.94 1.02 3.13
C GLU A 83 -11.86 2.05 2.77
N SER A 84 -10.77 2.11 3.56
CA SER A 84 -9.62 2.95 3.27
C SER A 84 -8.35 2.37 3.86
N ASN A 85 -7.33 2.22 3.00
CA ASN A 85 -6.01 1.75 3.42
C ASN A 85 -5.29 2.74 4.36
N LEU A 86 -5.74 4.00 4.42
CA LEU A 86 -5.22 5.05 5.31
C LEU A 86 -5.68 4.89 6.77
N HIS A 87 -6.60 3.98 7.07
CA HIS A 87 -6.99 3.67 8.44
C HIS A 87 -5.91 2.95 9.25
N ILE A 88 -4.84 2.50 8.60
CA ILE A 88 -3.71 1.84 9.25
C ILE A 88 -2.46 2.67 9.07
N LEU A 89 -1.74 2.87 10.17
CA LEU A 89 -0.38 3.37 10.12
C LEU A 89 0.50 2.30 9.49
N TYR A 90 1.20 2.64 8.41
CA TYR A 90 2.14 1.73 7.75
C TYR A 90 3.15 1.14 8.74
N TYR A 91 3.57 -0.10 8.51
CA TYR A 91 4.48 -0.84 9.39
C TYR A 91 3.92 -1.17 10.80
N SER A 92 2.61 -1.00 11.02
CA SER A 92 1.95 -1.49 12.24
C SER A 92 2.21 -2.98 12.47
N THR A 93 2.53 -3.36 13.71
CA THR A 93 2.70 -4.75 14.13
C THR A 93 1.35 -5.47 14.23
N PRO A 94 1.26 -6.78 13.94
CA PRO A 94 0.03 -7.54 14.08
C PRO A 94 -0.55 -7.46 15.49
N ILE A 95 -1.85 -7.21 15.61
CA ILE A 95 -2.55 -7.13 16.89
C ILE A 95 -3.92 -7.82 16.80
N HIS A 96 -4.24 -8.61 17.83
CA HIS A 96 -5.57 -9.18 18.03
C HIS A 96 -5.95 -9.04 19.50
N LYS A 97 -6.66 -7.96 19.85
CA LYS A 97 -7.01 -7.63 21.24
C LYS A 97 -8.39 -7.02 21.35
N LYS A 98 -9.00 -7.15 22.53
CA LYS A 98 -10.14 -6.34 22.98
C LYS A 98 -9.59 -5.23 23.87
N ILE A 99 -10.02 -4.00 23.62
CA ILE A 99 -9.62 -2.80 24.37
C ILE A 99 -10.88 -2.02 24.76
N SER A 100 -10.85 -1.32 25.89
CA SER A 100 -11.92 -0.42 26.31
C SER A 100 -11.66 1.00 25.77
N LEU A 101 -12.72 1.68 25.35
CA LEU A 101 -12.67 3.13 25.18
C LEU A 101 -12.52 3.77 26.56
N LYS A 102 -11.63 4.75 26.71
CA LYS A 102 -11.49 5.53 27.94
C LYS A 102 -12.45 6.70 27.95
#